data_AF-A0A969R7L2-F1
#
_entry.id   AF-A0A969R7L2-F1
#
_cell.length_a   1.000
_cell.length_b   1.000
_cell.length_c   1.000
_cell.angle_alpha   90.00
_cell.angle_beta   90.00
_cell.angle_gamma   90.00
#
_symmetry.space_group_name_H-M   'P 1'
#
loop_
_entity.id
_entity.type
_entity.pdbx_description
1 polymer ?
#
loop_
_entity_poly.entity_id
_entity_poly.type
_entity_poly.pdbx_seq_one_letter_code
_entity_poly.pdbx_strand_id
1 'polypeptide(L)'
;MQQETSYLQLEQDIHKLTRALATRNTRIGKEIITSLKAQHTLHDTASIVLISLDRLRQTDSLAFCWAVETTIPGYLMREIRRITSISLYKRLITKGFTPGHDFSMDAKGSVLLNDRAHTTILGSAQSRT
;
A
#
# COMPACT_ATOMS: atom_id res chain seq x y z
N MET A 1 -28.19 7.44 5.90
CA MET A 1 -27.67 7.19 7.26
C MET A 1 -26.79 5.94 7.39
N GLN A 2 -26.94 4.86 6.60
CA GLN A 2 -26.06 3.68 6.73
C GLN A 2 -24.62 3.86 6.18
N GLN A 3 -24.41 4.76 5.20
CA GLN A 3 -23.08 5.00 4.62
C GLN A 3 -22.12 5.77 5.53
N GLU A 4 -22.61 6.72 6.34
CA GLU A 4 -21.77 7.51 7.25
C GLU A 4 -21.15 6.65 8.37
N THR A 5 -21.93 5.72 8.94
CA THR A 5 -21.45 4.80 9.98
C THR A 5 -20.33 3.89 9.46
N SER A 6 -20.42 3.46 8.19
CA SER A 6 -19.40 2.62 7.55
C SER A 6 -18.10 3.39 7.27
N TYR A 7 -18.20 4.65 6.83
CA TYR A 7 -17.03 5.49 6.58
C TYR A 7 -16.29 5.88 7.87
N LEU A 8 -17.04 6.26 8.92
CA LEU A 8 -16.43 6.63 10.20
C LEU A 8 -15.65 5.45 10.80
N GLN A 9 -16.20 4.23 10.74
CA GLN A 9 -15.51 3.03 11.22
C GLN A 9 -14.22 2.79 10.44
N LEU A 10 -14.26 2.94 9.11
CA LEU A 10 -13.07 2.78 8.27
C LEU A 10 -11.97 3.79 8.62
N GLU A 11 -12.31 5.06 8.81
CA GLU A 11 -11.34 6.08 9.22
C GLU A 11 -10.77 5.80 10.62
N GLN A 12 -11.60 5.32 11.55
CA GLN A 12 -11.13 4.89 12.87
C GLN A 12 -10.15 3.73 12.78
N ASP A 13 -10.43 2.73 11.95
CA ASP A 13 -9.55 1.57 11.73
C ASP A 13 -8.20 2.00 11.15
N ILE A 14 -8.20 2.88 10.14
CA ILE A 14 -6.98 3.45 9.54
C ILE A 14 -6.19 4.22 10.58
N HIS A 15 -6.85 5.08 11.37
CA HIS A 15 -6.18 5.92 12.36
C HIS A 15 -5.60 5.09 13.51
N LYS A 16 -6.37 4.10 14.00
CA LYS A 16 -5.95 3.16 15.05
C LYS A 16 -4.71 2.38 14.63
N LEU A 17 -4.71 1.83 13.41
CA LEU A 17 -3.56 1.10 12.90
C LEU A 17 -2.34 2.03 12.69
N THR A 18 -2.53 3.22 12.12
CA THR A 18 -1.43 4.19 11.92
C THR A 18 -0.72 4.52 13.25
N ARG A 19 -1.50 4.82 14.29
CA ARG A 19 -0.95 5.11 15.63
C ARG A 19 -0.26 3.90 16.22
N ALA A 20 -0.83 2.72 16.09
CA ALA A 20 -0.21 1.49 16.58
C ALA A 20 1.15 1.22 15.94
N LEU A 21 1.26 1.37 14.63
CA LEU A 21 2.52 1.22 13.90
C LEU A 21 3.56 2.27 14.34
N ALA A 22 3.13 3.52 14.59
CA ALA A 22 4.01 4.58 15.07
C ALA A 22 4.66 4.27 16.43
N THR A 23 4.02 3.47 17.29
CA THR A 23 4.58 3.05 18.58
C THR A 23 5.78 2.10 18.46
N ARG A 24 6.04 1.55 17.26
CA ARG A 24 7.06 0.52 17.02
C ARG A 24 6.92 -0.70 17.95
N ASN A 25 5.68 -1.03 18.33
CA ASN A 25 5.37 -2.22 19.12
C ASN A 25 4.72 -3.29 18.22
N THR A 26 5.48 -4.35 17.92
CA THR A 26 5.05 -5.40 16.99
C THR A 26 3.81 -6.15 17.50
N ARG A 27 3.67 -6.31 18.83
CA ARG A 27 2.52 -6.99 19.42
C ARG A 27 1.23 -6.21 19.16
N ILE A 28 1.23 -4.91 19.48
CA ILE A 28 0.06 -4.03 19.29
C ILE A 28 -0.33 -3.98 17.82
N GLY A 29 0.65 -3.80 16.92
CA GLY A 29 0.39 -3.76 15.47
C GLY A 29 -0.21 -5.07 14.94
N LYS A 30 0.34 -6.23 15.34
CA LYS A 30 -0.16 -7.54 14.93
C LYS A 30 -1.54 -7.87 15.48
N GLU A 31 -1.83 -7.47 16.72
CA GLU A 31 -3.17 -7.63 17.33
C GLU A 31 -4.22 -6.83 16.56
N ILE A 32 -3.93 -5.57 16.22
CA ILE A 32 -4.84 -4.75 15.42
C ILE A 32 -5.04 -5.32 14.03
N ILE A 33 -3.97 -5.74 13.35
CA ILE A 33 -4.08 -6.40 12.04
C ILE A 33 -4.93 -7.67 12.11
N THR A 34 -4.78 -8.46 13.18
CA THR A 34 -5.57 -9.67 13.41
C THR A 34 -7.05 -9.34 13.63
N SER A 35 -7.33 -8.29 14.40
CA SER A 35 -8.69 -7.79 14.62
C SER A 35 -9.33 -7.30 13.32
N LEU A 36 -8.61 -6.54 12.50
CA LEU A 36 -9.09 -6.07 11.20
C LEU A 36 -9.40 -7.24 10.26
N LYS A 37 -8.53 -8.24 10.20
CA LYS A 37 -8.75 -9.44 9.39
C LYS A 37 -10.00 -10.23 9.81
N ALA A 38 -10.39 -10.17 11.08
CA ALA A 38 -11.61 -10.82 11.56
C ALA A 38 -12.90 -10.09 11.12
N GLN A 39 -12.79 -8.80 10.78
CA GLN A 39 -13.92 -7.92 10.47
C GLN A 39 -14.04 -7.62 8.97
N HIS A 40 -12.93 -7.71 8.24
CA HIS A 40 -12.80 -7.23 6.87
C HIS A 40 -12.28 -8.35 5.96
N THR A 41 -12.52 -8.22 4.65
CA THR A 41 -11.89 -9.12 3.68
C THR A 41 -10.37 -8.92 3.66
N LEU A 42 -9.63 -9.87 3.05
CA LEU A 42 -8.18 -9.70 2.85
C LEU A 42 -7.87 -8.41 2.05
N HIS A 43 -8.68 -8.13 1.03
CA HIS A 43 -8.52 -6.96 0.17
C HIS A 43 -8.73 -5.65 0.95
N ASP A 44 -9.79 -5.59 1.74
CA ASP A 44 -10.11 -4.41 2.55
C ASP A 44 -9.08 -4.20 3.65
N THR A 45 -8.65 -5.27 4.32
CA THR A 45 -7.57 -5.23 5.32
C THR A 45 -6.27 -4.72 4.68
N ALA A 46 -5.91 -5.23 3.50
CA ALA A 46 -4.72 -4.77 2.78
C ALA A 46 -4.82 -3.30 2.37
N SER A 47 -6.01 -2.82 2.00
CA SER A 47 -6.27 -1.42 1.67
C SER A 47 -6.14 -0.52 2.89
N ILE A 48 -6.70 -0.92 4.04
CA ILE A 48 -6.53 -0.21 5.33
C ILE A 48 -5.05 -0.12 5.68
N VAL A 49 -4.31 -1.24 5.62
CA VAL A 49 -2.88 -1.28 5.91
C VAL A 49 -2.09 -0.38 4.96
N LEU A 50 -2.41 -0.40 3.66
CA LEU A 50 -1.76 0.46 2.66
C LEU A 50 -1.94 1.95 2.99
N ILE A 51 -3.17 2.36 3.31
CA ILE A 51 -3.46 3.77 3.65
C ILE A 51 -2.77 4.15 4.97
N SER A 52 -2.80 3.28 5.98
CA SER A 52 -2.09 3.53 7.25
C SER A 52 -0.57 3.65 7.05
N LEU A 53 0.02 2.82 6.19
CA LEU A 53 1.44 2.91 5.84
C LEU A 53 1.77 4.21 5.11
N ASP A 54 0.94 4.66 4.17
CA ASP A 54 1.17 5.94 3.49
C ASP A 54 1.05 7.12 4.47
N ARG A 55 0.04 7.14 5.35
CA ARG A 55 -0.08 8.16 6.42
C ARG A 55 1.13 8.15 7.36
N LEU A 56 1.62 6.96 7.71
CA LEU A 56 2.82 6.82 8.54
C LEU A 56 4.07 7.30 7.80
N ARG A 57 4.24 6.96 6.52
CA ARG A 57 5.37 7.41 5.68
C ARG A 57 5.44 8.93 5.60
N GLN A 58 4.29 9.61 5.51
CA GLN A 58 4.20 11.06 5.47
C GLN A 58 4.62 11.73 6.79
N THR A 59 4.53 11.04 7.92
CA THR A 59 4.73 11.62 9.27
C THR A 59 6.00 11.12 9.96
N ASP A 60 6.38 9.85 9.79
CA ASP A 60 7.57 9.22 10.34
C ASP A 60 8.06 8.11 9.38
N SER A 61 9.02 8.46 8.53
CA SER A 61 9.59 7.55 7.52
C SER A 61 10.34 6.37 8.14
N LEU A 62 10.94 6.54 9.32
CA LEU A 62 11.62 5.47 10.03
C LEU A 62 10.62 4.47 10.62
N ALA A 63 9.49 4.95 11.16
CA ALA A 63 8.42 4.08 11.63
C ALA A 63 7.78 3.31 10.46
N PHE A 64 7.66 3.94 9.29
CA PHE A 64 7.21 3.27 8.08
C PHE A 64 8.13 2.09 7.71
N CYS A 65 9.44 2.32 7.58
CA CYS A 65 10.38 1.25 7.24
C CYS A 65 10.32 0.11 8.28
N TRP A 66 10.35 0.48 9.56
CA TRP A 66 10.25 -0.47 10.66
C TRP A 66 8.95 -1.30 10.59
N ALA A 67 7.80 -0.66 10.32
CA ALA A 67 6.52 -1.34 10.26
C ALA A 67 6.47 -2.37 9.13
N VAL A 68 6.96 -1.98 7.94
CA VAL A 68 7.05 -2.86 6.76
C VAL A 68 7.91 -4.08 7.03
N GLU A 69 9.05 -3.91 7.69
CA GLU A 69 10.02 -4.98 7.95
C GLU A 69 9.57 -5.94 9.07
N THR A 70 8.90 -5.42 10.10
CA THR A 70 8.74 -6.17 11.37
C THR A 70 7.31 -6.51 11.74
N THR A 71 6.33 -5.74 11.24
CA THR A 71 4.95 -5.81 11.71
C THR A 71 3.99 -6.30 10.63
N ILE A 72 4.13 -5.83 9.39
CA ILE A 72 3.20 -6.19 8.33
C ILE A 72 3.42 -7.64 7.86
N PRO A 73 2.40 -8.53 7.98
CA PRO A 73 2.52 -9.89 7.51
C PRO A 73 2.73 -10.00 6.01
N GLY A 74 3.54 -10.98 5.57
CA GLY A 74 3.86 -11.17 4.15
C GLY A 74 2.64 -11.41 3.25
N TYR A 75 1.55 -11.99 3.75
CA TYR A 75 0.33 -12.17 2.97
C TYR A 75 -0.39 -10.84 2.67
N LEU A 76 -0.36 -9.88 3.60
CA LEU A 76 -0.88 -8.54 3.36
C LEU A 76 0.03 -7.77 2.41
N MET A 77 1.35 -7.91 2.56
CA MET A 77 2.29 -7.28 1.62
C MET A 77 2.11 -7.78 0.18
N ARG A 78 1.77 -9.07 -0.01
CA ARG A 78 1.42 -9.61 -1.33
C ARG A 78 0.14 -8.99 -1.90
N GLU A 79 -0.91 -8.84 -1.09
CA GLU A 79 -2.16 -8.22 -1.56
C GLU A 79 -1.97 -6.73 -1.83
N ILE A 80 -1.22 -6.01 -0.98
CA ILE A 80 -0.81 -4.62 -1.22
C ILE A 80 -0.07 -4.49 -2.56
N ARG A 81 0.89 -5.40 -2.83
CA ARG A 81 1.58 -5.43 -4.13
C ARG A 81 0.60 -5.64 -5.27
N ARG A 82 -0.36 -6.56 -5.15
CA ARG A 82 -1.39 -6.78 -6.18
C ARG A 82 -2.22 -5.51 -6.46
N ILE A 83 -2.71 -4.85 -5.40
CA ILE A 83 -3.49 -3.61 -5.47
C ILE A 83 -2.69 -2.50 -6.16
N THR A 84 -1.45 -2.29 -5.72
CA THR A 84 -0.57 -1.23 -6.22
C THR A 84 -0.13 -1.49 -7.66
N SER A 85 0.14 -2.74 -8.04
CA SER A 85 0.51 -3.10 -9.40
C SER A 85 -0.60 -2.85 -10.42
N ILE A 86 -1.85 -3.17 -10.10
CA ILE A 86 -2.99 -2.87 -10.98
C ILE A 86 -3.11 -1.35 -11.19
N SER A 87 -2.97 -0.59 -10.09
CA SER A 87 -3.02 0.88 -10.13
C SER A 87 -1.85 1.46 -10.96
N LEU A 88 -0.65 0.92 -10.78
CA LEU A 88 0.53 1.30 -11.55
C LEU A 88 0.33 0.99 -13.03
N TYR A 89 -0.13 -0.22 -13.37
CA TYR A 89 -0.39 -0.66 -14.74
C TYR A 89 -1.34 0.31 -15.46
N LYS A 90 -2.47 0.64 -14.84
CA LYS A 90 -3.41 1.64 -15.39
C LYS A 90 -2.75 3.00 -15.58
N ARG A 91 -1.99 3.46 -14.57
CA ARG A 91 -1.28 4.75 -14.64
C ARG A 91 -0.26 4.81 -15.77
N LEU A 92 0.40 3.70 -16.10
CA LEU A 92 1.34 3.63 -17.22
C LEU A 92 0.62 3.80 -18.56
N ILE A 93 -0.51 3.12 -18.75
CA ILE A 93 -1.35 3.31 -19.95
C ILE A 93 -1.80 4.76 -20.07
N THR A 94 -2.29 5.36 -18.99
CA THR A 94 -2.71 6.77 -18.99
C THR A 94 -1.56 7.74 -19.31
N LYS A 95 -0.32 7.37 -19.00
CA LYS A 95 0.88 8.15 -19.35
C LYS A 95 1.38 7.89 -20.79
N GLY A 96 0.69 7.06 -21.57
CA GLY A 96 1.04 6.76 -22.96
C GLY A 96 2.03 5.60 -23.13
N PHE A 97 2.35 4.85 -22.08
CA PHE A 97 3.16 3.63 -22.21
C PHE A 97 2.32 2.46 -22.73
N THR A 98 2.92 1.64 -23.59
CA THR A 98 2.27 0.51 -24.25
C THR A 98 2.58 -0.81 -23.56
N PRO A 99 1.57 -1.57 -23.07
CA PRO A 99 1.80 -2.91 -22.53
C PRO A 99 2.40 -3.88 -23.55
N GLY A 100 3.30 -4.75 -23.11
CA GLY A 100 4.02 -5.69 -23.97
C GLY A 100 5.21 -5.09 -24.73
N HIS A 101 5.34 -3.76 -24.75
CA HIS A 101 6.47 -3.05 -25.34
C HIS A 101 7.26 -2.27 -24.28
N ASP A 102 6.57 -1.38 -23.55
CA ASP A 102 7.18 -0.50 -22.55
C ASP A 102 7.21 -1.12 -21.15
N PHE A 103 6.24 -1.97 -20.87
CA PHE A 103 6.13 -2.68 -19.61
C PHE A 103 5.32 -3.97 -19.74
N SER A 104 5.51 -4.88 -18.79
CA SER A 104 4.78 -6.13 -18.66
C SER A 104 4.50 -6.44 -17.18
N MET A 105 3.84 -7.57 -16.90
CA MET A 105 3.60 -8.03 -15.55
C MET A 105 4.00 -9.49 -15.42
N ASP A 106 4.72 -9.84 -14.36
CA ASP A 106 5.07 -11.22 -14.05
C ASP A 106 3.90 -11.98 -13.38
N ALA A 107 4.06 -13.30 -13.21
CA ALA A 107 3.07 -14.15 -12.55
C ALA A 107 2.86 -13.82 -11.05
N LYS A 108 3.76 -13.04 -10.44
CA LYS A 108 3.66 -12.57 -9.04
C LYS A 108 2.98 -11.20 -8.94
N GLY A 109 2.51 -10.66 -10.05
CA GLY A 109 1.91 -9.33 -10.14
C GLY A 109 2.93 -8.20 -10.04
N SER A 110 4.23 -8.45 -10.23
CA SER A 110 5.24 -7.39 -10.30
C SER A 110 5.20 -6.76 -11.69
N VAL A 111 5.12 -5.43 -11.75
CA VAL A 111 5.22 -4.68 -13.02
C VAL A 111 6.71 -4.60 -13.40
N LEU A 112 7.03 -5.09 -14.59
CA LEU A 112 8.36 -5.04 -15.19
C LEU A 112 8.39 -3.89 -16.20
N LEU A 113 9.37 -3.00 -16.08
CA LEU A 113 9.54 -1.84 -16.95
C LEU A 113 10.76 -2.06 -17.84
N ASN A 114 10.69 -1.65 -19.11
CA ASN A 114 11.91 -1.54 -19.92
C ASN A 114 12.72 -0.29 -19.50
N ASP A 115 13.97 -0.19 -19.95
CA ASP A 115 14.89 0.88 -19.53
C ASP A 115 14.33 2.29 -19.80
N ARG A 116 13.64 2.49 -20.93
CA ARG A 116 13.03 3.77 -21.29
C ARG A 116 11.89 4.16 -20.35
N ALA A 117 11.01 3.22 -20.03
CA ALA A 117 9.92 3.44 -19.10
C ALA A 117 10.46 3.67 -17.68
N HIS A 118 11.47 2.90 -17.28
CA HIS A 118 12.13 3.01 -15.98
C HIS A 118 12.71 4.42 -15.75
N THR A 119 13.49 4.94 -16.70
CA THR A 119 14.09 6.29 -16.61
C THR A 119 13.02 7.39 -16.58
N THR A 120 11.94 7.25 -17.35
CA THR A 120 10.87 8.26 -17.38
C THR A 120 10.06 8.30 -16.08
N ILE A 121 9.78 7.14 -15.49
CA ILE A 121 8.98 7.03 -14.27
C ILE A 121 9.78 7.53 -13.05
N LEU A 122 11.05 7.11 -12.92
CA LEU A 122 11.92 7.53 -11.82
C LEU A 122 12.43 8.96 -11.98
N GLY A 123 12.73 9.40 -13.20
CA GLY A 123 13.12 10.80 -13.47
C GLY A 123 12.00 11.79 -13.12
N SER A 124 10.73 11.41 -13.30
CA SER A 124 9.59 12.24 -12.87
C SER A 124 9.40 12.35 -11.36
N ALA A 125 10.06 11.49 -10.56
CA ALA A 125 10.00 11.53 -9.09
C ALA A 125 11.02 12.51 -8.48
N GLN A 126 12.10 12.84 -9.20
CA GLN A 126 13.13 13.79 -8.74
C GLN A 126 12.81 15.26 -9.06
N SER A 127 11.81 15.53 -9.91
CA SER A 127 11.47 16.89 -10.33
C SER A 127 10.38 17.56 -9.48
N ARG A 128 10.05 17.00 -8.30
CA ARG A 128 9.03 17.52 -7.36
C ARG A 128 9.56 17.61 -5.91
N THR A 129 10.76 18.13 -5.75
CA THR A 129 11.31 18.66 -4.49
C THR A 129 11.82 20.06 -4.76
#